data_AF-A0A1F9KRF5-F1
#
_entry.id   AF-A0A1F9KRF5-F1
#
_cell.length_a   1.000
_cell.length_b   1.000
_cell.length_c   1.000
_cell.angle_alpha   90.00
_cell.angle_beta   90.00
_cell.angle_gamma   90.00
#
_symmetry.space_group_name_H-M   'P 1'
#
loop_
_entity.id
_entity.type
_entity.pdbx_description
1 polymer ?
#
loop_
_entity_poly.entity_id
_entity_poly.type
_entity_poly.pdbx_seq_one_letter_code
_entity_poly.pdbx_strand_id
1 'polypeptide(L)'
;MKLGRRSILLALALAGALAAPASGQEQGRPSPPRSATEERLLQLNSEVARTVEEIKESLGRLLAINQQEVERAARQVELRAPLRAKGYVSRLEFEESERALAAAEAAVEETRRQLAQTNMALAEVNARAQLGGLAALATGAYREESELILYYGGVWSLADAGKIETFFAQRFGRLLPVSARGQTALHSQMKFDHSNAMDVALHPDSSEGRALIDYLRKAGIPFVAFRERARGVSTGAHIHIGRPSLRLAAR
;
A
#
# COMPACT_ATOMS: atom_id res chain seq x y z
N MET A 1 -89.48 -14.68 47.64
CA MET A 1 -90.02 -13.57 48.46
C MET A 1 -88.99 -12.44 48.50
N LYS A 2 -89.41 -11.23 48.10
CA LYS A 2 -88.95 -9.86 48.48
C LYS A 2 -87.46 -9.64 48.81
N LEU A 3 -86.73 -8.91 47.96
CA LEU A 3 -86.46 -7.45 48.01
C LEU A 3 -85.49 -7.00 49.13
N GLY A 4 -84.43 -6.29 48.76
CA GLY A 4 -84.02 -5.10 49.52
C GLY A 4 -82.53 -4.72 49.57
N ARG A 5 -82.18 -3.72 48.74
CA ARG A 5 -81.36 -2.50 49.01
C ARG A 5 -79.90 -2.66 49.47
N ARG A 6 -78.88 -2.18 48.73
CA ARG A 6 -78.50 -0.83 48.21
C ARG A 6 -77.36 -0.20 49.04
N SER A 7 -76.37 0.31 48.29
CA SER A 7 -75.40 1.40 48.56
C SER A 7 -73.95 0.95 48.84
N ILE A 8 -72.86 1.59 48.37
CA ILE A 8 -72.50 2.61 47.36
C ILE A 8 -70.94 2.60 47.32
N LEU A 9 -70.33 2.78 46.13
CA LEU A 9 -68.98 3.33 45.74
C LEU A 9 -67.73 2.96 46.60
N LEU A 10 -66.57 2.60 46.04
CA LEU A 10 -65.68 3.47 45.24
C LEU A 10 -64.60 2.67 44.48
N ALA A 11 -64.05 3.31 43.45
CA ALA A 11 -63.18 2.82 42.37
C ALA A 11 -61.80 2.25 42.76
N LEU A 12 -61.28 1.37 41.91
CA LEU A 12 -59.96 1.53 41.30
C LEU A 12 -59.88 0.72 40.00
N ALA A 13 -59.65 1.42 38.88
CA ALA A 13 -59.41 0.81 37.58
C ALA A 13 -57.91 0.56 37.40
N LEU A 14 -57.54 -0.68 37.03
CA LEU A 14 -56.22 -0.99 36.50
C LEU A 14 -56.39 -1.92 35.30
N ALA A 15 -56.26 -1.36 34.10
CA ALA A 15 -56.26 -2.10 32.84
C ALA A 15 -54.84 -2.63 32.58
N GLY A 16 -54.68 -3.96 32.61
CA GLY A 16 -53.48 -4.64 32.13
C GLY A 16 -53.62 -4.98 30.65
N ALA A 17 -52.79 -4.36 29.81
CA ALA A 17 -52.66 -4.67 28.38
C ALA A 17 -51.35 -5.40 28.12
N LEU A 18 -51.42 -6.34 27.18
CA LEU A 18 -50.44 -7.33 26.74
C LEU A 18 -49.05 -6.74 26.42
N ALA A 19 -47.99 -7.41 26.87
CA ALA A 19 -46.61 -7.15 26.48
C ALA A 19 -46.24 -7.92 25.19
N ALA A 20 -45.86 -7.19 24.15
CA ALA A 20 -45.08 -7.70 23.01
C ALA A 20 -43.57 -7.53 23.31
N PRO A 21 -42.68 -8.39 22.79
CA PRO A 21 -41.25 -8.24 23.00
C PRO A 21 -40.72 -7.07 22.15
N ALA A 22 -40.14 -6.07 22.80
CA ALA A 22 -39.45 -4.96 22.16
C ALA A 22 -38.09 -5.45 21.61
N SER A 23 -37.97 -5.49 20.29
CA SER A 23 -36.71 -5.60 19.58
C SER A 23 -35.85 -4.36 19.87
N GLY A 24 -34.84 -4.50 20.73
CA GLY A 24 -33.87 -3.45 20.99
C GLY A 24 -32.99 -3.19 19.76
N GLN A 25 -33.27 -2.10 19.05
CA GLN A 25 -32.30 -1.50 18.14
C GLN A 25 -31.21 -0.82 18.98
N GLU A 26 -29.99 -1.35 18.98
CA GLU A 26 -28.80 -0.58 19.34
C GLU A 26 -28.60 0.54 18.30
N GLN A 27 -29.21 1.69 18.56
CA GLN A 27 -28.88 2.92 17.87
C GLN A 27 -27.45 3.32 18.25
N GLY A 28 -26.61 3.46 17.23
CA GLY A 28 -25.19 3.74 17.34
C GLY A 28 -24.89 4.91 18.27
N ARG A 29 -24.09 4.65 19.30
CA ARG A 29 -23.48 5.72 20.09
C ARG A 29 -22.63 6.58 19.16
N PRO A 30 -22.75 7.92 19.19
CA PRO A 30 -21.85 8.80 18.46
C PRO A 30 -20.42 8.54 18.94
N SER A 31 -19.49 8.33 18.00
CA SER A 31 -18.07 8.22 18.32
C SER A 31 -17.62 9.49 19.05
N PRO A 32 -16.75 9.37 20.07
CA PRO A 32 -16.26 10.54 20.81
C PRO A 32 -15.57 11.54 19.85
N PRO A 33 -15.61 12.85 20.15
CA PRO A 33 -14.94 13.86 19.35
C PRO A 33 -13.44 13.55 19.28
N ARG A 34 -12.88 13.58 18.06
CA ARG A 34 -11.46 13.32 17.81
C ARG A 34 -10.61 14.38 18.48
N SER A 35 -9.43 13.99 18.97
CA SER A 35 -8.50 14.95 19.57
C SER A 35 -7.90 15.86 18.49
N ALA A 36 -7.50 17.09 18.85
CA ALA A 36 -6.83 18.02 17.94
C ALA A 36 -5.55 17.41 17.31
N THR A 37 -4.90 16.49 18.03
CA THR A 37 -3.75 15.73 17.54
C THR A 37 -4.14 14.74 16.43
N GLU A 38 -5.26 14.04 16.57
CA GLU A 38 -5.78 13.12 15.55
C GLU A 38 -6.20 13.87 14.28
N GLU A 39 -6.87 15.01 14.42
CA GLU A 39 -7.22 15.86 13.26
C GLU A 39 -5.99 16.37 12.53
N ARG A 40 -4.96 16.82 13.26
CA ARG A 40 -3.69 17.26 12.67
C ARG A 40 -2.97 16.13 11.94
N LEU A 41 -2.98 14.90 12.48
CA LEU A 41 -2.39 13.73 11.83
C LEU A 41 -3.12 13.34 10.55
N LEU A 42 -4.44 13.41 10.53
CA LEU A 42 -5.24 13.16 9.33
C LEU A 42 -4.97 14.21 8.25
N GLN A 43 -4.87 15.49 8.62
CA GLN A 43 -4.50 16.56 7.70
C GLN A 43 -3.11 16.30 7.08
N LEU A 44 -2.10 16.02 7.91
CA LEU A 44 -0.75 15.71 7.43
C LEU A 44 -0.73 14.49 6.50
N ASN A 45 -1.47 13.41 6.83
CA ASN A 45 -1.57 12.24 5.97
C ASN A 45 -2.19 12.57 4.61
N SER A 46 -3.26 13.39 4.59
CA SER A 46 -3.92 13.79 3.33
C SER A 46 -3.05 14.71 2.47
N GLU A 47 -2.24 15.58 3.09
CA GLU A 47 -1.28 16.43 2.39
C GLU A 47 -0.18 15.57 1.76
N VAL A 48 0.39 14.64 2.52
CA VAL A 48 1.37 13.68 2.02
C VAL A 48 0.79 12.85 0.87
N ALA A 49 -0.41 12.28 1.02
CA ALA A 49 -1.06 11.51 -0.05
C ALA A 49 -1.23 12.33 -1.33
N ARG A 50 -1.61 13.61 -1.22
CA ARG A 50 -1.72 14.52 -2.36
C ARG A 50 -0.37 14.72 -3.05
N THR A 51 0.69 15.03 -2.30
CA THR A 51 2.03 15.21 -2.87
C THR A 51 2.52 13.95 -3.58
N VAL A 52 2.25 12.76 -3.02
CA VAL A 52 2.61 11.48 -3.66
C VAL A 52 1.84 11.27 -4.96
N GLU A 53 0.54 11.59 -5.00
CA GLU A 53 -0.26 11.50 -6.24
C GLU A 53 0.24 12.50 -7.30
N GLU A 54 0.60 13.73 -6.91
CA GLU A 54 1.20 14.73 -7.82
C GLU A 54 2.54 14.24 -8.42
N ILE A 55 3.38 13.59 -7.62
CA ILE A 55 4.63 12.95 -8.10
C ILE A 55 4.29 11.84 -9.09
N LYS A 56 3.32 10.99 -8.78
CA LYS A 56 2.88 9.89 -9.65
C LYS A 56 2.38 10.41 -11.01
N GLU A 57 1.56 11.46 -11.01
CA GLU A 57 1.10 12.09 -12.25
C GLU A 57 2.26 12.69 -13.05
N SER A 58 3.22 13.35 -12.38
CA SER A 58 4.42 13.89 -13.01
C SER A 58 5.27 12.81 -13.67
N LEU A 59 5.49 11.70 -12.97
CA LEU A 59 6.20 10.54 -13.50
C LEU A 59 5.44 9.89 -14.67
N GLY A 60 4.11 9.86 -14.62
CA GLY A 60 3.27 9.39 -15.73
C GLY A 60 3.46 10.23 -16.99
N ARG A 61 3.52 11.57 -16.85
CA ARG A 61 3.84 12.47 -17.97
C ARG A 61 5.27 12.27 -18.48
N LEU A 62 6.25 12.13 -17.59
CA LEU A 62 7.64 11.87 -17.96
C LEU A 62 7.80 10.53 -18.69
N LEU A 63 7.07 9.50 -18.28
CA LEU A 63 7.10 8.19 -18.93
C LEU A 63 6.63 8.29 -20.40
N ALA A 64 5.56 9.03 -20.65
CA ALA A 64 5.06 9.26 -22.01
C ALA A 64 6.11 10.00 -22.87
N ILE A 65 6.79 11.00 -22.31
CA ILE A 65 7.89 11.70 -22.99
C ILE A 65 9.03 10.74 -23.33
N ASN A 66 9.49 9.95 -22.35
CA ASN A 66 10.59 9.00 -22.55
C ASN A 66 10.23 7.92 -23.59
N GLN A 67 8.97 7.46 -23.63
CA GLN A 67 8.49 6.53 -24.66
C GLN A 67 8.54 7.15 -26.06
N GLN A 68 8.15 8.43 -26.20
CA GLN A 68 8.26 9.13 -27.48
C GLN A 68 9.72 9.27 -27.94
N GLU A 69 10.66 9.49 -27.01
CA GLU A 69 12.09 9.54 -27.32
C GLU A 69 12.63 8.18 -27.76
N VAL A 70 12.18 7.07 -27.16
CA VAL A 70 12.52 5.71 -27.63
C VAL A 70 12.05 5.52 -29.07
N GLU A 71 10.80 5.86 -29.39
CA GLU A 71 10.29 5.76 -30.75
C GLU A 71 11.09 6.61 -31.74
N ARG A 72 11.47 7.83 -31.34
CA ARG A 72 12.29 8.72 -32.18
C ARG A 72 13.68 8.14 -32.42
N ALA A 73 14.34 7.63 -31.38
CA ALA A 73 15.67 7.04 -31.47
C ALA A 73 15.66 5.73 -32.28
N ALA A 74 14.63 4.90 -32.11
CA ALA A 74 14.45 3.67 -32.87
C ALA A 74 14.32 3.96 -34.37
N ARG A 75 13.51 4.96 -34.75
CA ARG A 75 13.42 5.41 -36.14
C ARG A 75 14.76 5.89 -36.70
N GLN A 76 15.60 6.54 -35.90
CA GLN A 76 16.93 6.97 -36.34
C GLN A 76 17.86 5.79 -36.62
N VAL A 77 17.86 4.78 -35.76
CA VAL A 77 18.62 3.54 -35.98
C VAL A 77 18.16 2.84 -37.25
N GLU A 78 16.84 2.70 -37.43
CA GLU A 78 16.23 2.06 -38.61
C GLU A 78 16.61 2.78 -39.91
N LEU A 79 16.56 4.12 -39.93
CA LEU A 79 16.94 4.93 -41.09
C LEU A 79 18.44 4.83 -41.41
N ARG A 80 19.30 4.77 -40.39
CA ARG A 80 20.77 4.75 -40.57
C ARG A 80 21.31 3.38 -40.91
N ALA A 81 20.65 2.29 -40.54
CA ALA A 81 21.08 0.93 -40.85
C ALA A 81 21.34 0.68 -42.35
N PRO A 82 20.42 1.00 -43.29
CA PRO A 82 20.69 0.82 -44.72
C PRO A 82 21.74 1.80 -45.26
N LEU A 83 21.84 3.01 -44.71
CA LEU A 83 22.86 3.99 -45.11
C LEU A 83 24.26 3.54 -44.70
N ARG A 84 24.37 2.93 -43.51
CA ARG A 84 25.59 2.30 -43.01
C ARG A 84 26.01 1.14 -43.91
N ALA A 85 25.08 0.27 -44.30
CA ALA A 85 25.34 -0.85 -45.20
C ALA A 85 25.86 -0.40 -46.58
N LYS A 86 25.42 0.77 -47.07
CA LYS A 86 25.89 1.39 -48.32
C LYS A 86 27.15 2.24 -48.16
N GLY A 87 27.68 2.37 -46.94
CA GLY A 87 28.86 3.19 -46.65
C GLY A 87 28.61 4.70 -46.63
N TYR A 88 27.36 5.15 -46.65
CA TYR A 88 27.00 6.58 -46.61
C TYR A 88 27.03 7.19 -45.21
N VAL A 89 27.00 6.36 -44.16
CA VAL A 89 27.11 6.78 -42.75
C VAL A 89 28.31 6.09 -42.11
N SER A 90 29.08 6.85 -41.34
CA SER A 90 30.25 6.32 -40.65
C SER A 90 29.85 5.31 -39.57
N ARG A 91 30.82 4.52 -39.10
CA ARG A 91 30.58 3.54 -38.04
C ARG A 91 30.15 4.24 -36.77
N LEU A 92 30.87 5.30 -36.44
CA LEU A 92 30.70 6.08 -35.24
C LEU A 92 29.29 6.68 -35.16
N GLU A 93 28.80 7.30 -36.25
CA GLU A 93 27.47 7.91 -36.29
C GLU A 93 26.32 6.88 -36.16
N PHE A 94 26.51 5.66 -36.67
CA PHE A 94 25.54 4.58 -36.47
C PHE A 94 25.55 4.09 -35.01
N GLU A 95 26.73 3.84 -34.44
CA GLU A 95 26.89 3.46 -33.04
C GLU A 95 26.38 4.55 -32.08
N GLU A 96 26.44 5.82 -32.46
CA GLU A 96 25.82 6.93 -31.72
C GLU A 96 24.30 6.85 -31.70
N SER A 97 23.66 6.48 -32.83
CA SER A 97 22.20 6.28 -32.84
C SER A 97 21.78 5.08 -32.00
N GLU A 98 22.56 3.99 -31.99
CA GLU A 98 22.29 2.83 -31.14
C GLU A 98 22.44 3.18 -29.65
N ARG A 99 23.49 3.94 -29.30
CA ARG A 99 23.67 4.45 -27.93
C ARG A 99 22.53 5.37 -27.49
N ALA A 100 22.03 6.22 -28.39
CA ALA A 100 20.90 7.09 -28.10
C ALA A 100 19.61 6.29 -27.83
N LEU A 101 19.35 5.24 -28.61
CA LEU A 101 18.23 4.33 -28.37
C LEU A 101 18.34 3.63 -27.01
N ALA A 102 19.51 3.04 -26.72
CA ALA A 102 19.74 2.37 -25.44
C ALA A 102 19.58 3.32 -24.23
N ALA A 103 20.03 4.58 -24.36
CA ALA A 103 19.86 5.59 -23.33
C ALA A 103 18.37 5.97 -23.13
N ALA A 104 17.60 6.10 -24.20
CA ALA A 104 16.16 6.37 -24.12
C ALA A 104 15.39 5.21 -23.47
N GLU A 105 15.72 3.96 -23.83
CA GLU A 105 15.13 2.77 -23.22
C GLU A 105 15.46 2.69 -21.72
N ALA A 106 16.71 2.96 -21.34
CA ALA A 106 17.12 3.01 -19.94
C ALA A 106 16.36 4.09 -19.15
N ALA A 107 16.05 5.24 -19.77
CA ALA A 107 15.25 6.30 -19.15
C ALA A 107 13.79 5.87 -18.92
N VAL A 108 13.17 5.13 -19.86
CA VAL A 108 11.84 4.53 -19.68
C VAL A 108 11.83 3.57 -18.49
N GLU A 109 12.81 2.68 -18.41
CA GLU A 109 12.90 1.71 -17.32
C GLU A 109 13.14 2.38 -15.95
N GLU A 110 13.95 3.44 -15.90
CA GLU A 110 14.11 4.22 -14.67
C GLU A 110 12.82 4.91 -14.25
N THR A 111 12.10 5.55 -15.16
CA THR A 111 10.80 6.18 -14.83
C THR A 111 9.77 5.14 -14.38
N ARG A 112 9.76 3.94 -14.97
CA ARG A 112 8.90 2.83 -14.52
C ARG A 112 9.24 2.39 -13.11
N ARG A 113 10.53 2.27 -12.76
CA ARG A 113 10.97 1.96 -11.39
C ARG A 113 10.51 3.03 -10.39
N GLN A 114 10.69 4.30 -10.73
CA GLN A 114 10.24 5.41 -9.89
C GLN A 114 8.72 5.41 -9.70
N LEU A 115 7.96 5.15 -10.77
CA LEU A 115 6.50 5.05 -10.69
C LEU A 115 6.05 3.89 -9.79
N ALA A 116 6.71 2.73 -9.89
CA ALA A 116 6.44 1.59 -9.01
C ALA A 116 6.72 1.91 -7.54
N GLN A 117 7.85 2.57 -7.24
CA GLN A 117 8.18 2.99 -5.87
C GLN A 117 7.18 4.02 -5.31
N THR A 118 6.77 5.00 -6.13
CA THR A 118 5.74 6.00 -5.76
C THR A 118 4.40 5.34 -5.44
N ASN A 119 4.04 4.34 -6.24
CA ASN A 119 2.86 3.53 -6.00
C ASN A 119 2.95 2.78 -4.65
N MET A 120 4.07 2.13 -4.34
CA MET A 120 4.26 1.45 -3.04
C MET A 120 4.14 2.42 -1.86
N ALA A 121 4.79 3.58 -1.95
CA ALA A 121 4.71 4.62 -0.94
C ALA A 121 3.28 5.16 -0.72
N LEU A 122 2.50 5.30 -1.79
CA LEU A 122 1.09 5.71 -1.69
C LEU A 122 0.26 4.64 -0.96
N ALA A 123 0.54 3.36 -1.19
CA ALA A 123 -0.11 2.26 -0.47
C ALA A 123 0.20 2.33 1.03
N GLU A 124 1.46 2.60 1.41
CA GLU A 124 1.86 2.77 2.81
C GLU A 124 1.14 3.94 3.50
N VAL A 125 1.02 5.08 2.83
CA VAL A 125 0.30 6.27 3.34
C VAL A 125 -1.18 5.96 3.58
N ASN A 126 -1.82 5.28 2.62
CA ASN A 126 -3.22 4.90 2.74
C ASN A 126 -3.45 3.84 3.81
N ALA A 127 -2.56 2.83 3.90
CA ALA A 127 -2.59 1.87 4.98
C ALA A 127 -2.45 2.56 6.34
N ARG A 128 -1.60 3.58 6.51
CA ARG A 128 -1.53 4.33 7.78
C ARG A 128 -2.88 4.94 8.18
N ALA A 129 -3.67 5.47 7.25
CA ALA A 129 -4.99 5.99 7.58
C ALA A 129 -5.93 4.89 8.12
N GLN A 130 -5.82 3.67 7.56
CA GLN A 130 -6.56 2.49 8.03
C GLN A 130 -6.00 1.94 9.36
N LEU A 131 -4.66 1.88 9.48
CA LEU A 131 -3.90 1.38 10.63
C LEU A 131 -3.90 2.35 11.82
N GLY A 132 -4.10 3.66 11.59
CA GLY A 132 -4.22 4.68 12.64
C GLY A 132 -5.44 4.46 13.54
N GLY A 133 -6.49 3.83 13.01
CA GLY A 133 -7.59 3.29 13.81
C GLY A 133 -7.23 1.99 14.57
N LEU A 134 -6.10 1.37 14.25
CA LEU A 134 -5.63 0.07 14.77
C LEU A 134 -4.44 0.19 15.73
N ALA A 135 -4.10 1.38 16.22
CA ALA A 135 -2.95 1.69 17.08
C ALA A 135 -2.88 0.91 18.41
N ALA A 136 -3.77 -0.06 18.64
CA ALA A 136 -3.82 -0.95 19.79
C ALA A 136 -3.49 -2.43 19.46
N LEU A 137 -2.79 -2.71 18.35
CA LEU A 137 -2.40 -4.08 18.03
C LEU A 137 -1.21 -4.55 18.87
N ALA A 138 -1.45 -5.55 19.72
CA ALA A 138 -0.41 -6.23 20.47
C ALA A 138 0.63 -6.89 19.55
N THR A 139 1.87 -7.03 20.02
CA THR A 139 2.88 -7.85 19.34
C THR A 139 2.35 -9.25 19.08
N GLY A 140 2.51 -9.74 17.85
CA GLY A 140 1.93 -11.00 17.36
C GLY A 140 0.55 -10.85 16.71
N ALA A 141 -0.04 -9.65 16.69
CA ALA A 141 -1.31 -9.44 16.02
C ALA A 141 -1.20 -9.66 14.51
N TYR A 142 -2.11 -10.49 13.99
CA TYR A 142 -2.29 -10.75 12.57
C TYR A 142 -3.70 -10.29 12.17
N ARG A 143 -3.80 -9.54 11.08
CA ARG A 143 -5.09 -9.20 10.45
C ARG A 143 -5.02 -9.43 8.96
N GLU A 144 -6.12 -9.92 8.42
CA GLU A 144 -6.30 -10.13 7.00
C GLU A 144 -7.60 -9.46 6.60
N GLU A 145 -7.48 -8.32 5.95
CA GLU A 145 -8.58 -7.49 5.46
C GLU A 145 -8.64 -7.56 3.94
N SER A 146 -9.75 -7.16 3.32
CA SER A 146 -9.92 -7.24 1.86
C SER A 146 -8.79 -6.57 1.06
N GLU A 147 -8.24 -5.46 1.57
CA GLU A 147 -7.25 -4.64 0.86
C GLU A 147 -5.80 -4.95 1.27
N LEU A 148 -5.58 -5.46 2.49
CA LEU A 148 -4.24 -5.68 3.04
C LEU A 148 -4.17 -6.84 4.04
N ILE A 149 -2.96 -7.37 4.24
CA ILE A 149 -2.63 -8.29 5.32
C ILE A 149 -1.57 -7.62 6.19
N LEU A 150 -1.79 -7.59 7.49
CA LEU A 150 -0.89 -6.97 8.47
C LEU A 150 -0.43 -8.02 9.46
N TYR A 151 0.86 -7.98 9.77
CA TYR A 151 1.39 -8.66 10.94
C TYR A 151 2.27 -7.73 11.77
N TYR A 152 1.88 -7.51 13.03
CA TYR A 152 2.63 -6.72 13.99
C TYR A 152 3.64 -7.61 14.72
N GLY A 153 4.75 -7.90 14.05
CA GLY A 153 5.83 -8.75 14.56
C GLY A 153 6.72 -8.12 15.64
N GLY A 154 7.79 -8.84 15.99
CA GLY A 154 8.81 -8.42 16.94
C GLY A 154 9.89 -7.53 16.31
N VAL A 155 11.11 -7.62 16.85
CA VAL A 155 12.26 -6.87 16.34
C VAL A 155 12.69 -7.43 14.98
N TRP A 156 12.92 -6.53 14.02
CA TRP A 156 13.42 -6.84 12.68
C TRP A 156 14.59 -5.93 12.34
N SER A 157 15.53 -6.43 11.53
CA SER A 157 16.58 -5.61 10.92
C SER A 157 16.84 -6.01 9.47
N LEU A 158 17.20 -5.04 8.64
CA LEU A 158 17.68 -5.29 7.27
C LEU A 158 18.93 -6.18 7.23
N ALA A 159 19.68 -6.30 8.32
CA ALA A 159 20.77 -7.28 8.46
C ALA A 159 20.28 -8.73 8.32
N ASP A 160 19.02 -9.01 8.67
CA ASP A 160 18.40 -10.33 8.57
C ASP A 160 17.80 -10.62 7.18
N ALA A 161 17.88 -9.66 6.23
CA ALA A 161 17.36 -9.79 4.87
C ALA A 161 17.85 -11.04 4.14
N GLY A 162 19.13 -11.37 4.29
CA GLY A 162 19.73 -12.54 3.63
C GLY A 162 19.05 -13.86 4.01
N LYS A 163 18.43 -13.95 5.20
CA LYS A 163 17.66 -15.14 5.63
C LYS A 163 16.39 -15.30 4.80
N ILE A 164 15.68 -14.19 4.53
CA ILE A 164 14.46 -14.17 3.72
C ILE A 164 14.79 -14.54 2.27
N GLU A 165 15.84 -13.93 1.72
CA GLU A 165 16.31 -14.21 0.35
C GLU A 165 16.73 -15.67 0.19
N THR A 166 17.46 -16.21 1.16
CA THR A 166 17.89 -17.62 1.18
C THR A 166 16.70 -18.56 1.23
N PHE A 167 15.74 -18.31 2.12
CA PHE A 167 14.49 -19.08 2.19
C PHE A 167 13.78 -19.10 0.83
N PHE A 168 13.61 -17.92 0.22
CA PHE A 168 12.89 -17.79 -1.04
C PHE A 168 13.62 -18.51 -2.18
N ALA A 169 14.93 -18.32 -2.31
CA ALA A 169 15.75 -18.96 -3.32
C ALA A 169 15.75 -20.49 -3.19
N GLN A 170 15.86 -21.02 -1.97
CA GLN A 170 15.79 -22.47 -1.72
C GLN A 170 14.40 -23.04 -2.05
N ARG A 171 13.33 -22.28 -1.78
CA ARG A 171 11.95 -22.75 -1.95
C ARG A 171 11.46 -22.69 -3.39
N PHE A 172 11.92 -21.71 -4.17
CA PHE A 172 11.40 -21.39 -5.51
C PHE A 172 12.44 -21.44 -6.64
N GLY A 173 13.73 -21.65 -6.31
CA GLY A 173 14.79 -21.76 -7.31
C GLY A 173 15.14 -20.46 -8.03
N ARG A 174 14.71 -19.31 -7.50
CA ARG A 174 14.96 -17.98 -8.09
C ARG A 174 15.14 -16.93 -7.00
N LEU A 175 15.74 -15.79 -7.36
CA LEU A 175 15.93 -14.68 -6.43
C LEU A 175 14.58 -14.07 -6.00
N LEU A 176 14.54 -13.58 -4.77
CA LEU A 176 13.43 -12.79 -4.24
C LEU A 176 13.28 -11.50 -5.06
N PRO A 177 12.09 -11.18 -5.59
CA PRO A 177 11.89 -9.98 -6.41
C PRO A 177 11.80 -8.73 -5.53
N VAL A 178 12.94 -8.30 -4.96
CA VAL A 178 13.05 -7.11 -4.13
C VAL A 178 12.88 -5.86 -5.01
N SER A 179 11.91 -5.01 -4.67
CA SER A 179 11.61 -3.76 -5.37
C SER A 179 12.19 -2.51 -4.69
N ALA A 180 12.40 -2.58 -3.38
CA ALA A 180 13.12 -1.56 -2.63
C ALA A 180 13.86 -2.20 -1.44
N ARG A 181 15.07 -1.74 -1.15
CA ARG A 181 15.88 -2.25 -0.05
C ARG A 181 16.45 -1.07 0.75
N GLY A 182 16.06 -0.96 2.01
CA GLY A 182 16.48 0.16 2.85
C GLY A 182 16.00 1.51 2.32
N GLN A 183 16.62 2.59 2.78
CA GLN A 183 16.24 3.95 2.43
C GLN A 183 16.45 4.21 0.93
N THR A 184 15.39 4.63 0.22
CA THR A 184 15.50 5.07 -1.19
C THR A 184 15.49 6.59 -1.31
N ALA A 185 15.87 7.10 -2.48
CA ALA A 185 15.81 8.53 -2.79
C ALA A 185 14.37 9.08 -2.65
N LEU A 186 13.40 8.32 -3.16
CA LEU A 186 11.99 8.67 -3.06
C LEU A 186 11.52 8.73 -1.60
N HIS A 187 11.84 7.71 -0.78
CA HIS A 187 11.52 7.74 0.65
C HIS A 187 12.15 8.94 1.36
N SER A 188 13.38 9.31 0.99
CA SER A 188 14.06 10.48 1.55
C SER A 188 13.38 11.80 1.17
N GLN A 189 12.95 11.93 -0.08
CA GLN A 189 12.19 13.09 -0.57
C GLN A 189 10.84 13.25 0.16
N MET A 190 10.16 12.13 0.43
CA MET A 190 8.89 12.11 1.17
C MET A 190 9.05 12.14 2.69
N LYS A 191 10.29 12.12 3.20
CA LYS A 191 10.62 12.02 4.64
C LYS A 191 10.05 10.77 5.32
N PHE A 192 9.97 9.67 4.57
CA PHE A 192 9.62 8.36 5.08
C PHE A 192 10.90 7.61 5.48
N ASP A 193 10.88 7.00 6.66
CA ASP A 193 11.98 6.18 7.17
C ASP A 193 11.81 4.72 6.72
N HIS A 194 12.38 4.40 5.58
CA HIS A 194 12.44 3.04 5.03
C HIS A 194 13.82 2.39 5.30
N SER A 195 14.62 2.98 6.19
CA SER A 195 16.04 2.58 6.41
C SER A 195 16.21 1.13 6.86
N ASN A 196 15.23 0.58 7.56
CA ASN A 196 15.24 -0.77 8.11
C ASN A 196 14.08 -1.63 7.56
N ALA A 197 13.65 -1.36 6.32
CA ALA A 197 12.57 -2.05 5.63
C ALA A 197 13.00 -2.50 4.22
N MET A 198 12.23 -3.41 3.62
CA MET A 198 12.35 -3.77 2.22
C MET A 198 10.97 -4.04 1.62
N ASP A 199 10.81 -3.74 0.34
CA ASP A 199 9.62 -4.08 -0.43
C ASP A 199 9.92 -5.22 -1.39
N VAL A 200 8.95 -6.13 -1.52
CA VAL A 200 9.01 -7.27 -2.43
C VAL A 200 7.82 -7.21 -3.38
N ALA A 201 8.09 -7.26 -4.68
CA ALA A 201 7.10 -7.27 -5.75
C ALA A 201 6.46 -8.65 -5.91
N LEU A 202 5.77 -9.13 -4.87
CA LEU A 202 4.95 -10.34 -4.89
C LEU A 202 3.51 -9.99 -4.54
N HIS A 203 2.57 -10.61 -5.27
CA HIS A 203 1.17 -10.54 -4.91
C HIS A 203 0.92 -11.35 -3.63
N PRO A 204 0.25 -10.81 -2.59
CA PRO A 204 0.06 -11.49 -1.30
C PRO A 204 -0.67 -12.84 -1.41
N ASP A 205 -1.62 -12.94 -2.33
CA ASP A 205 -2.42 -14.16 -2.56
C ASP A 205 -1.79 -15.15 -3.54
N SER A 206 -0.63 -14.83 -4.14
CA SER A 206 0.10 -15.81 -4.95
C SER A 206 0.68 -16.93 -4.08
N SER A 207 1.00 -18.08 -4.67
CA SER A 207 1.64 -19.20 -3.95
C SER A 207 2.96 -18.77 -3.29
N GLU A 208 3.76 -17.97 -3.99
CA GLU A 208 5.01 -17.40 -3.50
C GLU A 208 4.77 -16.37 -2.40
N GLY A 209 3.81 -15.46 -2.59
CA GLY A 209 3.43 -14.46 -1.60
C GLY A 209 2.94 -15.08 -0.29
N ARG A 210 2.07 -16.09 -0.37
CA ARG A 210 1.58 -16.83 0.80
C ARG A 210 2.69 -17.57 1.54
N ALA A 211 3.60 -18.23 0.80
CA ALA A 211 4.74 -18.89 1.42
C ALA A 211 5.67 -17.90 2.13
N LEU A 212 5.91 -16.73 1.53
CA LEU A 212 6.69 -15.65 2.16
C LEU A 212 5.99 -15.12 3.40
N ILE A 213 4.70 -14.81 3.33
CA ILE A 213 3.89 -14.36 4.49
C ILE A 213 3.97 -15.37 5.63
N ASP A 214 3.80 -16.66 5.35
CA ASP A 214 3.88 -17.71 6.37
C ASP A 214 5.27 -17.79 7.01
N TYR A 215 6.33 -17.65 6.21
CA TYR A 215 7.70 -17.59 6.71
C TYR A 215 7.89 -16.38 7.64
N LEU A 216 7.48 -15.18 7.21
CA LEU A 216 7.62 -13.94 7.97
C LEU A 216 6.87 -14.02 9.32
N ARG A 217 5.65 -14.56 9.31
CA ARG A 217 4.85 -14.77 10.53
C ARG A 217 5.56 -15.70 11.51
N LYS A 218 6.02 -16.86 11.04
CA LYS A 218 6.74 -17.84 11.87
C LYS A 218 8.04 -17.28 12.44
N ALA A 219 8.73 -16.45 11.66
CA ALA A 219 9.96 -15.78 12.08
C ALA A 219 9.70 -14.56 12.97
N GLY A 220 8.45 -14.16 13.20
CA GLY A 220 8.12 -12.98 14.00
C GLY A 220 8.46 -11.66 13.32
N ILE A 221 8.65 -11.64 11.99
CA ILE A 221 9.06 -10.46 11.23
C ILE A 221 7.81 -9.63 10.86
N PRO A 222 7.72 -8.35 11.23
CA PRO A 222 6.59 -7.50 10.88
C PRO A 222 6.52 -7.27 9.36
N PHE A 223 5.30 -7.19 8.83
CA PHE A 223 5.07 -6.85 7.43
C PHE A 223 3.68 -6.22 7.21
N VAL A 224 3.53 -5.55 6.08
CA VAL A 224 2.27 -5.14 5.48
C VAL A 224 2.24 -5.67 4.05
N ALA A 225 1.26 -6.48 3.71
CA ALA A 225 1.07 -7.02 2.37
C ALA A 225 -0.12 -6.33 1.71
N PHE A 226 0.09 -5.71 0.56
CA PHE A 226 -0.88 -4.94 -0.18
C PHE A 226 -1.40 -5.77 -1.37
N ARG A 227 -2.71 -5.98 -1.47
CA ARG A 227 -3.33 -6.86 -2.49
C ARG A 227 -3.65 -6.18 -3.82
N GLU A 228 -3.76 -4.86 -3.83
CA GLU A 228 -4.49 -4.09 -4.85
C GLU A 228 -5.99 -4.37 -4.98
N ARG A 229 -6.68 -3.33 -5.48
CA ARG A 229 -8.13 -3.03 -5.45
C ARG A 229 -8.66 -2.50 -4.11
N ALA A 230 -7.97 -1.54 -3.50
CA ALA A 230 -8.68 -0.50 -2.75
C ALA A 230 -9.25 0.52 -3.74
N ARG A 231 -10.52 0.93 -3.60
CA ARG A 231 -11.14 1.90 -4.54
C ARG A 231 -10.34 3.20 -4.53
N GLY A 232 -9.81 3.60 -5.69
CA GLY A 232 -9.15 4.90 -5.88
C GLY A 232 -7.63 4.92 -5.75
N VAL A 233 -6.96 3.78 -5.54
CA VAL A 233 -5.49 3.73 -5.42
C VAL A 233 -4.92 2.67 -6.36
N SER A 234 -4.13 3.09 -7.36
CA SER A 234 -3.42 2.22 -8.32
C SER A 234 -2.01 2.01 -7.81
N THR A 235 -1.81 1.01 -6.95
CA THR A 235 -0.52 0.73 -6.31
C THR A 235 -0.20 -0.75 -6.30
N GLY A 236 0.60 -1.23 -7.27
CA GLY A 236 0.90 -2.65 -7.51
C GLY A 236 0.96 -3.53 -6.25
N ALA A 237 0.39 -4.73 -6.30
CA ALA A 237 0.41 -5.66 -5.17
C ALA A 237 1.86 -5.99 -4.75
N HIS A 238 2.18 -5.82 -3.48
CA HIS A 238 3.53 -6.00 -2.93
C HIS A 238 3.51 -6.34 -1.45
N ILE A 239 4.64 -6.78 -0.92
CA ILE A 239 4.83 -7.07 0.50
C ILE A 239 5.93 -6.16 1.04
N HIS A 240 5.55 -5.23 1.91
CA HIS A 240 6.46 -4.41 2.70
C HIS A 240 6.89 -5.17 3.95
N ILE A 241 8.19 -5.40 4.11
CA ILE A 241 8.79 -6.15 5.22
C ILE A 241 9.51 -5.17 6.13
N GLY A 242 9.13 -5.18 7.41
CA GLY A 242 9.61 -4.25 8.42
C GLY A 242 8.47 -3.47 9.06
N ARG A 243 8.85 -2.40 9.75
CA ARG A 243 7.87 -1.47 10.33
C ARG A 243 7.48 -0.44 9.26
N PRO A 244 6.20 -0.01 9.21
CA PRO A 244 5.77 1.01 8.27
C PRO A 244 6.62 2.29 8.35
N SER A 245 6.95 2.86 7.20
CA SER A 245 7.98 3.90 7.04
C SER A 245 7.59 5.27 7.60
N LEU A 246 6.35 5.45 8.02
CA LEU A 246 5.81 6.71 8.55
C LEU A 246 6.05 6.82 10.07
N ARG A 247 7.30 6.90 10.50
CA ARG A 247 7.60 7.75 11.67
C ARG A 247 7.79 9.16 11.14
N LEU A 248 6.92 10.09 11.55
CA LEU A 248 7.39 11.47 11.67
C LEU A 248 8.66 11.36 12.52
N ALA A 249 9.81 11.67 11.92
CA ALA A 249 11.03 11.81 12.70
C ALA A 249 10.67 12.77 13.84
N ALA A 250 10.58 12.22 15.06
CA ALA A 250 10.48 13.04 16.24
C ALA A 250 11.77 13.86 16.25
N ARG A 251 11.64 15.16 15.98
CA ARG A 251 12.64 16.11 16.38
C ARG A 251 12.38 16.47 17.83
#